data_AF-K1V846-F1
#
_entry.id   AF-K1V846-F1
#
_cell.length_a   1.000
_cell.length_b   1.000
_cell.length_c   1.000
_cell.angle_alpha   90.00
_cell.angle_beta   90.00
_cell.angle_gamma   90.00
#
_symmetry.space_group_name_H-M   'P 1'
#
loop_
_entity.id
_entity.type
_entity.pdbx_description
1 polymer ?
#
loop_
_entity_poly.entity_id
_entity_poly.type
_entity_poly.pdbx_seq_one_letter_code
_entity_poly.pdbx_strand_id
1 'polypeptide(L)'
;IKISDTFGYSEALKASKRQLPTWVLLAEARGEEVRFLMENISAGVHCLTTVHLDDVSKLPDRLRNMGQTINENDVYSFIDIGVQIRSVVKEGEKIKRKVAQVICLSREDEKNGKTMIYEDGKILTKDLPLDIKRKFELAGIKNPFLKENEE
;
A
#
# COMPACT_ATOMS: atom_id res chain seq x y z
N ILE A 1 -1.61 -4.43 19.69
CA ILE A 1 -2.03 -3.36 20.62
C ILE A 1 -3.53 -3.19 20.49
N LYS A 2 -4.29 -3.10 21.59
CA LYS A 2 -5.75 -2.98 21.56
C LYS A 2 -6.16 -1.51 21.56
N ILE A 3 -7.04 -1.13 20.65
CA ILE A 3 -7.59 0.22 20.54
C ILE A 3 -8.78 0.38 21.49
N SER A 4 -8.95 1.56 22.08
CA SER A 4 -10.07 1.93 22.95
C SER A 4 -10.39 3.42 22.80
N ASP A 5 -11.48 3.90 23.39
CA ASP A 5 -11.90 5.30 23.30
C ASP A 5 -10.83 6.29 23.82
N THR A 6 -9.99 5.85 24.75
CA THR A 6 -8.88 6.64 25.30
C THR A 6 -7.52 6.33 24.66
N PHE A 7 -7.48 5.39 23.72
CA PHE A 7 -6.24 4.93 23.09
C PHE A 7 -6.51 4.59 21.63
N GLY A 8 -6.38 5.60 20.77
CA GLY A 8 -6.67 5.54 19.35
C GLY A 8 -5.53 4.97 18.52
N TYR A 9 -5.71 4.98 17.19
CA TYR A 9 -4.70 4.49 16.25
C TYR A 9 -3.40 5.29 16.33
N SER A 10 -3.47 6.60 16.50
CA SER A 10 -2.29 7.48 16.65
C SER A 10 -1.45 7.10 17.85
N GLU A 11 -2.06 6.86 19.02
CA GLU A 11 -1.36 6.43 20.23
C GLU A 11 -0.76 5.04 20.05
N ALA A 12 -1.50 4.14 19.41
CA ALA A 12 -1.04 2.78 19.12
C ALA A 12 0.21 2.77 18.22
N LEU A 13 0.21 3.57 17.16
CA LEU A 13 1.32 3.68 16.21
C LEU A 13 2.55 4.35 16.82
N LYS A 14 2.35 5.34 17.71
CA LYS A 14 3.45 5.93 18.49
C LYS A 14 4.06 4.92 19.47
N ALA A 15 3.21 4.15 20.16
CA ALA A 15 3.65 3.15 21.12
C ALA A 15 4.35 1.96 20.43
N SER A 16 3.84 1.52 19.27
CA SER A 16 4.41 0.40 18.52
C SER A 16 5.86 0.66 18.11
N LYS A 17 6.22 1.90 17.78
CA LYS A 17 7.60 2.25 17.39
C LYS A 17 8.64 1.83 18.42
N ARG A 18 8.31 1.88 19.72
CA ARG A 18 9.20 1.46 20.82
C ARG A 18 9.30 -0.05 20.99
N GLN A 19 8.39 -0.80 20.37
CA GLN A 19 8.36 -2.27 20.39
C GLN A 19 9.15 -2.87 19.22
N LEU A 20 9.71 -2.05 18.32
CA LEU A 20 10.47 -2.46 17.14
C LEU A 20 9.78 -3.57 16.31
N PRO A 21 8.51 -3.40 15.93
CA PRO A 21 7.78 -4.43 15.19
C PRO A 21 8.37 -4.60 13.79
N THR A 22 8.37 -5.84 13.29
CA THR A 22 8.66 -6.11 11.88
C THR A 22 7.50 -5.67 10.97
N TRP A 23 6.26 -5.81 11.45
CA TRP A 23 5.04 -5.50 10.71
C TRP A 23 4.07 -4.66 11.54
N VAL A 24 3.44 -3.69 10.89
CA VAL A 24 2.28 -2.95 11.40
C VAL A 24 1.11 -3.18 10.46
N LEU A 25 0.01 -3.70 11.02
CA LEU A 25 -1.24 -3.89 10.30
C LEU A 25 -2.27 -2.94 10.89
N LEU A 26 -2.67 -1.95 10.12
CA LEU A 26 -3.76 -1.04 10.46
C LEU A 26 -5.00 -1.48 9.68
N ALA A 27 -6.10 -1.76 10.37
CA ALA A 27 -7.30 -2.27 9.71
C ALA A 27 -7.78 -1.33 8.62
N GLU A 28 -7.83 -0.03 8.91
CA GLU A 28 -8.19 1.02 7.96
C GLU A 28 -7.60 2.36 8.39
N ALA A 29 -6.96 3.05 7.44
CA ALA A 29 -6.50 4.43 7.60
C ALA A 29 -7.59 5.41 7.13
N ARG A 30 -7.92 6.37 7.99
CA ARG A 30 -9.02 7.32 7.84
C ARG A 30 -8.62 8.78 8.05
N GLY A 31 -7.51 9.06 8.74
CA GLY A 31 -7.11 10.44 9.06
C GLY A 31 -5.67 10.61 9.50
N GLU A 32 -5.46 11.43 10.54
CA GLU A 32 -4.14 11.90 10.98
C GLU A 32 -3.18 10.77 11.39
N GLU A 33 -3.70 9.59 11.75
CA GLU A 33 -2.89 8.42 12.11
C GLU A 33 -1.97 7.95 10.97
N VAL A 34 -2.30 8.28 9.70
CA VAL A 34 -1.46 7.99 8.54
C VAL A 34 -0.07 8.59 8.70
N ARG A 35 0.06 9.78 9.32
CA ARG A 35 1.37 10.36 9.60
C ARG A 35 2.24 9.42 10.45
N PHE A 36 1.68 8.89 11.54
CA PHE A 36 2.42 7.97 12.41
C PHE A 36 2.68 6.63 11.73
N LEU A 37 1.82 6.21 10.80
CA LEU A 37 2.05 5.06 9.96
C LEU A 37 3.28 5.28 9.06
N MET A 38 3.35 6.40 8.36
CA MET A 38 4.51 6.77 7.54
C MET A 38 5.80 6.89 8.38
N GLU A 39 5.72 7.41 9.61
CA GLU A 39 6.84 7.48 10.55
C GLU A 39 7.31 6.09 11.06
N ASN A 40 6.46 5.06 11.02
CA ASN A 40 6.87 3.67 11.28
C ASN A 40 7.53 3.09 10.01
N ILE A 41 6.94 3.31 8.84
CA ILE A 41 7.47 2.79 7.57
C ILE A 41 8.88 3.35 7.29
N SER A 42 9.10 4.64 7.52
CA SER A 42 10.42 5.27 7.34
C SER A 42 11.49 4.74 8.31
N ALA A 43 11.09 4.11 9.41
CA ALA A 43 11.99 3.43 10.34
C ALA A 43 12.29 1.97 9.94
N GLY A 44 11.85 1.53 8.76
CA GLY A 44 12.08 0.18 8.23
C GLY A 44 11.01 -0.85 8.60
N VAL A 45 9.86 -0.41 9.12
CA VAL A 45 8.75 -1.30 9.49
C VAL A 45 7.86 -1.57 8.26
N HIS A 46 7.55 -2.84 8.00
CA HIS A 46 6.59 -3.18 6.95
C HIS A 46 5.16 -2.81 7.36
N CYS A 47 4.37 -2.33 6.42
CA CYS A 47 3.01 -1.88 6.69
C CYS A 47 1.99 -2.47 5.73
N LEU A 48 0.82 -2.83 6.27
CA LEU A 48 -0.37 -3.10 5.48
C LEU A 48 -1.55 -2.32 6.08
N THR A 49 -2.28 -1.61 5.24
CA THR A 49 -3.51 -0.91 5.64
C THR A 49 -4.55 -0.93 4.53
N THR A 50 -5.80 -0.68 4.89
CA THR A 50 -6.85 -0.39 3.92
C THR A 50 -7.19 1.09 3.91
N VAL A 51 -7.58 1.61 2.75
CA VAL A 51 -8.03 3.00 2.59
C VAL A 51 -9.22 3.02 1.66
N HIS A 52 -10.19 3.91 1.94
CA HIS A 52 -11.31 4.14 1.04
C HIS A 52 -10.90 5.05 -0.12
N LEU A 53 -10.99 4.51 -1.33
CA LEU A 53 -10.67 5.20 -2.58
C LEU A 53 -11.44 4.56 -3.76
N ASP A 54 -11.66 5.32 -4.84
CA ASP A 54 -12.40 4.90 -6.03
C ASP A 54 -11.50 4.49 -7.22
N ASP A 55 -10.25 4.93 -7.25
CA ASP A 55 -9.22 4.56 -8.24
C ASP A 55 -7.81 4.57 -7.61
N VAL A 56 -7.07 3.46 -7.74
CA VAL A 56 -5.79 3.25 -7.03
C VAL A 56 -4.71 4.27 -7.42
N SER A 57 -4.81 4.90 -8.59
CA SER A 57 -3.91 5.98 -9.00
C SER A 57 -3.98 7.21 -8.09
N LYS A 58 -5.10 7.42 -7.38
CA LYS A 58 -5.31 8.51 -6.42
C LYS A 58 -4.79 8.20 -5.02
N LEU A 59 -4.21 7.02 -4.81
CA LEU A 59 -3.67 6.59 -3.51
C LEU A 59 -2.70 7.62 -2.90
N PRO A 60 -1.72 8.18 -3.65
CA PRO A 60 -0.80 9.17 -3.07
C PRO A 60 -1.51 10.43 -2.56
N ASP A 61 -2.42 10.96 -3.37
CA ASP A 61 -3.22 12.15 -3.01
C ASP A 61 -4.10 11.86 -1.79
N ARG A 62 -4.69 10.67 -1.73
CA ARG A 62 -5.54 10.25 -0.60
C ARG A 62 -4.75 10.21 0.71
N LEU A 63 -3.56 9.62 0.71
CA LEU A 63 -2.70 9.54 1.90
C LEU A 63 -2.20 10.93 2.32
N ARG A 64 -1.79 11.76 1.37
CA ARG A 64 -1.40 13.15 1.62
C ARG A 64 -2.54 13.96 2.23
N ASN A 65 -3.76 13.80 1.73
CA ASN A 65 -4.92 14.53 2.23
C ASN A 65 -5.36 14.06 3.64
N MET A 66 -5.05 12.83 4.03
CA MET A 66 -5.33 12.31 5.38
C MET A 66 -4.34 12.85 6.43
N GLY A 67 -3.09 13.10 6.05
CA GLY A 67 -2.09 13.69 6.93
C GLY A 67 -1.57 15.02 6.36
N GLN A 68 -2.07 16.15 6.87
CA GLN A 68 -1.76 17.49 6.36
C GLN A 68 -0.25 17.82 6.25
N THR A 69 0.61 17.11 6.98
CA THR A 69 2.07 17.31 6.99
C THR A 69 2.84 16.25 6.20
N ILE A 70 2.18 15.35 5.47
CA ILE A 70 2.84 14.29 4.69
C ILE A 70 3.35 14.90 3.39
N ASN A 71 4.65 14.79 3.15
CA ASN A 71 5.24 15.12 1.86
C ASN A 71 4.80 14.07 0.84
N GLU A 72 4.32 14.52 -0.33
CA GLU A 72 3.96 13.60 -1.40
C GLU A 72 5.11 12.65 -1.76
N ASN A 73 6.34 13.16 -1.81
CA ASN A 73 7.53 12.37 -2.13
C ASN A 73 7.75 11.20 -1.15
N ASP A 74 7.40 11.38 0.13
CA ASP A 74 7.50 10.32 1.14
C ASP A 74 6.53 9.18 0.81
N VAL A 75 5.34 9.51 0.29
CA VAL A 75 4.36 8.50 -0.10
C VAL A 75 4.91 7.62 -1.23
N TYR A 76 5.49 8.21 -2.27
CA TYR A 76 6.10 7.46 -3.38
C TYR A 76 7.39 6.72 -2.99
N SER A 77 8.06 7.15 -1.93
CA SER A 77 9.30 6.50 -1.47
C SER A 77 9.02 5.30 -0.55
N PHE A 78 7.91 5.34 0.19
CA PHE A 78 7.64 4.39 1.28
C PHE A 78 6.50 3.42 0.99
N ILE A 79 5.55 3.79 0.12
CA ILE A 79 4.46 2.90 -0.28
C ILE A 79 4.85 2.23 -1.59
N ASP A 80 4.88 0.90 -1.59
CA ASP A 80 5.32 0.12 -2.76
C ASP A 80 4.17 -0.20 -3.71
N ILE A 81 3.06 -0.71 -3.17
CA ILE A 81 1.99 -1.31 -3.95
C ILE A 81 0.63 -0.82 -3.43
N GLY A 82 -0.24 -0.42 -4.35
CA GLY A 82 -1.67 -0.23 -4.12
C GLY A 82 -2.48 -1.31 -4.83
N VAL A 83 -3.47 -1.89 -4.13
CA VAL A 83 -4.39 -2.87 -4.70
C VAL A 83 -5.82 -2.39 -4.51
N GLN A 84 -6.55 -2.20 -5.61
CA GLN A 84 -7.98 -1.91 -5.56
C GLN A 84 -8.79 -3.20 -5.55
N ILE A 85 -9.67 -3.34 -4.56
CA ILE A 85 -10.69 -4.38 -4.52
C ILE A 85 -12.05 -3.76 -4.88
N ARG A 86 -12.71 -4.28 -5.92
CA ARG A 86 -14.04 -3.83 -6.37
C ARG A 86 -15.10 -4.87 -6.07
N SER A 87 -16.22 -4.43 -5.51
CA SER A 87 -17.43 -5.27 -5.35
C SER A 87 -18.32 -5.11 -6.58
N VAL A 88 -18.69 -6.23 -7.19
CA VAL A 88 -19.64 -6.31 -8.30
C VAL A 88 -20.95 -6.86 -7.75
N VAL A 89 -22.00 -6.05 -7.81
CA VAL A 89 -23.34 -6.39 -7.37
C VAL A 89 -24.23 -6.42 -8.60
N LYS A 90 -24.88 -7.57 -8.83
CA LYS A 90 -25.88 -7.77 -9.89
C LYS A 90 -27.15 -8.28 -9.24
N GLU A 91 -28.30 -7.85 -9.74
CA GLU A 91 -29.60 -8.27 -9.23
C GLU A 91 -29.74 -9.81 -9.30
N GLY A 92 -30.15 -10.44 -8.20
CA GLY A 92 -30.27 -11.91 -8.10
C GLY A 92 -28.95 -12.68 -7.97
N GLU A 93 -27.79 -12.05 -8.04
CA GLU A 93 -26.48 -12.71 -7.85
C GLU A 93 -25.87 -12.40 -6.48
N LYS A 94 -25.03 -13.33 -5.98
CA LYS A 94 -24.18 -13.07 -4.81
C LYS A 94 -23.15 -11.98 -5.14
N ILE A 95 -22.81 -11.16 -4.13
CA ILE A 95 -21.74 -10.15 -4.24
C ILE A 95 -20.43 -10.86 -4.61
N LYS A 96 -19.85 -10.46 -5.75
CA LYS A 96 -18.54 -10.94 -6.21
C LYS A 96 -17.51 -9.84 -5.95
N ARG A 97 -16.37 -10.19 -5.37
CA ARG A 97 -15.23 -9.27 -5.20
C ARG A 97 -14.12 -9.66 -6.13
N LYS A 98 -13.48 -8.68 -6.76
CA LYS A 98 -12.32 -8.89 -7.63
C LYS A 98 -11.25 -7.85 -7.35
N VAL A 99 -9.99 -8.21 -7.58
CA VAL A 99 -8.94 -7.22 -7.77
C VAL A 99 -9.27 -6.49 -9.07
N ALA A 100 -9.39 -5.17 -8.99
CA ALA A 100 -9.71 -4.34 -10.14
C ALA A 100 -8.47 -3.63 -10.70
N GLN A 101 -7.58 -3.16 -9.82
CA GLN A 101 -6.35 -2.48 -10.21
C GLN A 101 -5.20 -2.89 -9.28
N VAL A 102 -3.98 -2.96 -9.82
CA VAL A 102 -2.74 -3.07 -9.04
C VAL A 102 -1.75 -2.04 -9.59
N ILE A 103 -1.25 -1.18 -8.71
CA ILE A 103 -0.30 -0.12 -9.05
C ILE A 103 0.96 -0.27 -8.20
N CYS A 104 2.11 0.00 -8.81
CA CYS A 104 3.35 0.26 -8.11
C CYS A 104 3.58 1.77 -8.02
N LEU A 105 3.97 2.24 -6.84
CA LEU A 105 4.50 3.59 -6.67
C LEU A 105 6.02 3.45 -6.55
N SER A 106 6.74 4.39 -7.15
CA SER A 106 8.20 4.41 -7.11
C SER A 106 8.72 5.83 -7.00
N ARG A 107 9.97 5.96 -6.55
CA ARG A 107 10.67 7.23 -6.60
C ARG A 107 12.11 7.04 -7.05
N GLU A 108 12.38 7.39 -8.30
CA GLU A 108 13.67 7.23 -8.97
C GLU A 108 14.16 8.58 -9.49
N ASP A 109 15.44 8.90 -9.32
CA ASP A 109 16.05 10.17 -9.78
C ASP A 109 15.22 11.41 -9.42
N GLU A 110 14.74 11.43 -8.18
CA GLU A 110 13.88 12.47 -7.62
C GLU A 110 12.48 12.63 -8.26
N LYS A 111 12.07 11.67 -9.10
CA LYS A 111 10.78 11.67 -9.78
C LYS A 111 9.84 10.64 -9.18
N ASN A 112 8.61 11.07 -8.93
CA ASN A 112 7.53 10.22 -8.46
C ASN A 112 6.93 9.46 -9.66
N GLY A 113 6.92 8.13 -9.57
CA GLY A 113 6.42 7.22 -10.59
C GLY A 113 5.14 6.50 -10.16
N LYS A 114 4.24 6.28 -11.13
CA LYS A 114 3.05 5.42 -10.99
C LYS A 114 3.05 4.42 -12.14
N THR A 115 3.11 3.14 -11.82
CA THR A 115 3.07 2.08 -12.84
C THR A 115 1.88 1.17 -12.57
N MET A 116 0.84 1.27 -13.41
CA MET A 116 -0.31 0.36 -13.33
C MET A 116 0.10 -1.00 -13.92
N ILE A 117 0.13 -2.03 -13.08
CA ILE A 117 0.57 -3.38 -13.43
C ILE A 117 -0.60 -4.21 -13.94
N TYR A 118 -1.78 -4.01 -13.37
CA TYR A 118 -2.97 -4.80 -13.67
C TYR A 118 -4.20 -3.90 -13.66
N GLU A 119 -5.10 -4.11 -14.61
CA GLU A 119 -6.43 -3.48 -14.62
C GLU A 119 -7.49 -4.42 -15.23
N ASP A 120 -8.61 -4.57 -14.52
CA ASP A 120 -9.84 -5.23 -14.94
C ASP A 120 -9.64 -6.57 -15.68
N GLY A 121 -8.79 -7.44 -15.14
CA GLY A 121 -8.55 -8.79 -15.68
C GLY A 121 -7.28 -8.93 -16.51
N LYS A 122 -6.57 -7.83 -16.80
CA LYS A 122 -5.41 -7.83 -17.70
C LYS A 122 -4.16 -7.33 -16.99
N ILE A 123 -3.04 -8.02 -17.19
CA ILE A 123 -1.71 -7.49 -16.86
C ILE A 123 -1.36 -6.48 -17.95
N LEU A 124 -1.21 -5.22 -17.57
CA LEU A 124 -0.89 -4.12 -18.50
C LEU A 124 0.60 -4.08 -18.83
N THR A 125 1.44 -4.35 -17.82
CA THR A 125 2.89 -4.43 -17.98
C THR A 125 3.48 -5.40 -16.96
N LYS A 126 4.58 -6.04 -17.35
CA LYS A 126 5.46 -6.81 -16.43
C LYS A 126 6.73 -6.03 -16.08
N ASP A 127 6.87 -4.83 -16.64
CA ASP A 127 8.00 -3.94 -16.39
C ASP A 127 7.76 -3.18 -15.09
N LEU A 128 8.31 -3.70 -14.00
CA LEU A 128 8.25 -3.07 -12.68
C LEU A 128 9.24 -1.89 -12.58
N PRO A 129 8.96 -0.87 -11.77
CA PRO A 129 9.96 0.14 -11.39
C PRO A 129 11.23 -0.49 -10.81
N LEU A 130 12.38 0.15 -11.00
CA LEU A 130 13.69 -0.39 -10.64
C LEU A 130 13.83 -0.59 -9.13
N ASP A 131 13.32 0.36 -8.34
CA ASP A 131 13.31 0.27 -6.87
C ASP A 131 12.49 -0.93 -6.36
N ILE A 132 11.33 -1.20 -6.98
CA ILE A 132 10.49 -2.36 -6.71
C ILE A 132 11.16 -3.67 -7.19
N LYS A 133 11.74 -3.69 -8.40
CA LYS A 133 12.49 -4.85 -8.92
C LYS A 133 13.61 -5.26 -7.96
N ARG A 134 14.38 -4.29 -7.47
CA ARG A 134 15.48 -4.52 -6.54
C ARG A 134 15.00 -5.17 -5.24
N LYS A 135 13.80 -4.83 -4.75
CA LYS A 135 13.21 -5.47 -3.56
C LYS A 135 12.92 -6.96 -3.81
N PHE A 136 12.39 -7.31 -4.98
CA PHE A 136 12.19 -8.72 -5.36
C PHE A 136 13.52 -9.47 -5.49
N GLU A 137 14.53 -8.87 -6.12
CA GLU A 137 15.87 -9.48 -6.27
C GLU A 137 16.53 -9.75 -4.91
N LEU A 138 16.47 -8.79 -3.98
CA LEU A 138 16.97 -8.95 -2.61
C LEU A 138 16.25 -10.05 -1.84
N ALA A 139 14.98 -10.30 -2.15
CA ALA A 139 14.20 -11.40 -1.59
C ALA A 139 14.44 -12.75 -2.30
N GLY A 140 15.29 -12.79 -3.34
CA GLY A 140 15.55 -14.00 -4.13
C GLY A 140 14.45 -14.32 -5.15
N ILE A 141 13.50 -13.42 -5.38
CA ILE A 141 12.36 -13.62 -6.29
C ILE A 141 12.77 -13.24 -7.71
N LYS A 142 13.00 -14.24 -8.57
CA LYS A 142 13.44 -14.03 -9.97
C LYS A 142 12.35 -13.48 -10.88
N ASN A 143 11.11 -13.92 -10.71
CA ASN A 143 9.99 -13.48 -11.51
C ASN A 143 8.73 -13.34 -10.65
N PRO A 144 8.31 -12.12 -10.28
CA PRO A 144 7.15 -11.89 -9.41
C PRO A 144 5.81 -12.16 -10.11
N PHE A 145 5.81 -12.48 -11.41
CA PHE A 145 4.61 -12.80 -12.19
C PHE A 145 4.42 -14.30 -12.44
N LEU A 146 5.35 -15.14 -11.98
CA LEU A 146 5.24 -16.59 -12.07
C LEU A 146 5.07 -17.17 -10.66
N LYS A 147 4.29 -18.24 -10.57
CA LYS A 147 4.18 -19.02 -9.35
C LYS A 147 5.38 -19.97 -9.30
N GLU A 148 6.03 -20.11 -8.14
CA GLU A 148 7.24 -20.94 -7.97
C GLU A 148 7.06 -22.44 -8.31
N ASN A 149 5.85 -22.91 -8.68
CA ASN A 149 5.54 -24.31 -8.94
C ASN A 149 4.85 -24.56 -10.31
N GLU A 150 5.04 -23.70 -11.31
CA GLU A 150 4.71 -24.04 -12.70
C GLU A 150 6.03 -24.31 -13.44
N GLU A 151 6.49 -25.58 -13.36
CA GLU A 151 7.40 -26.18 -14.35
C GLU A 151 6.64 -26.47 -15.66
#